data_AF-A0A5C1I6J5-F1
#
_entry.id   AF-A0A5C1I6J5-F1
#
_cell.length_a   1.000
_cell.length_b   1.000
_cell.length_c   1.000
_cell.angle_alpha   90.00
_cell.angle_beta   90.00
_cell.angle_gamma   90.00
#
_symmetry.space_group_name_H-M   'P 1'
#
loop_
_entity.id
_entity.type
_entity.pdbx_description
1 polymer ?
#
loop_
_entity_poly.entity_id
_entity_poly.type
_entity_poly.pdbx_seq_one_letter_code
_entity_poly.pdbx_strand_id
1 'polypeptide(L)'
;MKYLLGIIVLLGLGCKQNAKQVNDKPSDSVVASKTDTTRNTEYLDWHKVKLNGKIDMLSSFTATSKILSKPDSVVAPNYEDISVSYFNGEKFKYVYYKGLQFEMMNDSLAFTQIDFSKDTALYFTSDKIRLSYNTTLADFKKVFPKTAEKELSGADRDKYQVIGLDVSQPAIEDRWMFWFSHNGDRLLRVEYFIPD
;
A
#
# COMPACT_ATOMS: atom_id res chain seq x y z
N MET A 1 -4.89 28.93 44.94
CA MET A 1 -3.57 29.11 45.57
C MET A 1 -2.52 29.12 44.47
N LYS A 2 -1.71 30.17 44.47
CA LYS A 2 -0.53 30.36 43.65
C LYS A 2 0.54 29.34 44.06
N TYR A 3 1.31 28.79 43.12
CA TYR A 3 2.75 29.07 42.99
C TYR A 3 3.55 27.98 42.26
N LEU A 4 4.48 28.51 41.43
CA LEU A 4 5.88 28.12 41.28
C LEU A 4 6.30 27.07 40.24
N LEU A 5 6.63 27.63 39.06
CA LEU A 5 7.91 27.51 38.35
C LEU A 5 8.99 26.63 39.00
N GLY A 6 9.62 25.81 38.17
CA GLY A 6 10.98 25.31 38.35
C GLY A 6 11.59 24.90 37.01
N ILE A 7 12.21 25.84 36.31
CA ILE A 7 13.07 25.61 35.14
C ILE A 7 14.45 25.18 35.66
N ILE A 8 14.99 24.07 35.17
CA ILE A 8 16.42 23.74 35.29
C ILE A 8 16.98 23.57 33.88
N VAL A 9 17.76 24.57 33.48
CA VAL A 9 18.71 24.51 32.36
C VAL A 9 20.05 24.07 32.92
N LEU A 10 20.63 23.00 32.36
CA LEU A 10 22.03 22.65 32.59
C LEU A 10 22.71 22.47 31.23
N LEU A 11 23.52 23.48 30.90
CA LEU A 11 24.52 23.48 29.83
C LEU A 11 25.71 22.65 30.29
N GLY A 12 26.06 21.62 29.51
CA GLY A 12 27.31 20.88 29.63
C GLY A 12 28.10 20.97 28.33
N LEU A 13 29.11 21.85 28.31
CA LEU A 13 30.11 21.96 27.26
C LEU A 13 31.14 20.84 27.39
N GLY A 14 31.29 20.05 26.32
CA GLY A 14 32.56 19.68 25.69
C GLY A 14 33.65 18.93 26.47
N CYS A 15 34.06 17.78 25.93
CA CYS A 15 35.48 17.50 25.72
C CYS A 15 35.68 16.67 24.43
N LYS A 16 36.62 17.15 23.61
CA LYS A 16 37.16 16.52 22.41
C LYS A 16 38.04 15.33 22.80
N GLN A 17 37.92 14.22 22.09
CA GLN A 17 39.01 13.24 21.98
C GLN A 17 39.16 12.80 20.52
N ASN A 18 40.28 13.23 19.92
CA ASN A 18 40.85 12.66 18.71
C ASN A 18 41.46 11.30 19.05
N ALA A 19 41.08 10.24 18.31
CA ALA A 19 41.83 8.99 18.32
C ALA A 19 41.83 8.35 16.93
N LYS A 20 43.03 8.37 16.33
CA LYS A 20 43.67 7.41 15.41
C LYS A 20 42.85 6.82 14.26
N GLN A 21 43.29 7.19 13.06
CA GLN A 21 43.19 6.39 11.84
C GLN A 21 43.74 4.97 12.06
N VAL A 22 42.94 3.98 11.67
CA VAL A 22 43.41 2.65 11.27
C VAL A 22 42.97 2.48 9.82
N ASN A 23 43.96 2.34 8.94
CA ASN A 23 43.78 1.91 7.57
C ASN A 23 43.34 0.45 7.58
N ASP A 24 42.16 0.16 7.01
CA ASP A 24 41.85 -1.17 6.52
C ASP A 24 41.31 -1.10 5.09
N LYS A 25 41.74 -2.11 4.34
CA LYS A 25 41.72 -2.36 2.90
C LYS A 25 40.33 -2.23 2.25
N PRO A 26 40.24 -1.83 0.96
CA PRO A 26 38.98 -1.85 0.23
C PRO A 26 38.65 -3.29 -0.18
N SER A 27 37.57 -3.85 0.37
CA SER A 27 36.96 -5.10 -0.10
C SER A 27 35.53 -4.83 -0.52
N ASP A 28 35.23 -5.30 -1.72
CA ASP A 28 33.95 -5.57 -2.33
C ASP A 28 33.01 -4.39 -2.63
N SER A 29 32.93 -4.16 -3.93
CA SER A 29 31.97 -3.30 -4.61
C SER A 29 30.55 -3.69 -4.20
N VAL A 30 30.00 -2.96 -3.22
CA VAL A 30 28.56 -2.77 -3.10
C VAL A 30 28.13 -2.11 -4.40
N VAL A 31 27.52 -2.91 -5.28
CA VAL A 31 26.74 -2.39 -6.41
C VAL A 31 25.61 -1.60 -5.77
N ALA A 32 25.85 -0.30 -5.56
CA ALA A 32 24.80 0.65 -5.27
C ALA A 32 23.83 0.58 -6.44
N SER A 33 22.70 -0.08 -6.22
CA SER A 33 21.53 0.03 -7.06
C SER A 33 21.26 1.51 -7.21
N LYS A 34 21.58 2.06 -8.39
CA LYS A 34 21.19 3.41 -8.76
C LYS A 34 19.67 3.39 -8.72
N THR A 35 19.09 3.93 -7.65
CA THR A 35 17.70 4.34 -7.64
C THR A 35 17.58 5.37 -8.74
N ASP A 36 17.02 4.93 -9.87
CA ASP A 36 16.70 5.77 -11.00
C ASP A 36 15.80 6.89 -10.48
N THR A 37 16.39 8.07 -10.33
CA THR A 37 15.73 9.27 -9.79
C THR A 37 14.97 10.00 -10.89
N THR A 38 14.58 9.32 -11.97
CA THR A 38 13.48 9.79 -12.79
C THR A 38 12.23 9.83 -11.92
N ARG A 39 11.85 11.03 -11.47
CA ARG A 39 10.61 11.27 -10.71
C ARG A 39 9.47 10.58 -11.46
N ASN A 40 8.99 9.44 -10.95
CA ASN A 40 7.75 8.89 -11.44
C ASN A 40 6.66 9.91 -11.09
N THR A 41 6.05 10.48 -12.12
CA THR A 41 4.98 11.47 -11.98
C THR A 41 3.62 10.80 -11.81
N GLU A 42 3.54 9.51 -12.17
CA GLU A 42 2.33 8.71 -12.08
C GLU A 42 2.36 7.91 -10.78
N TYR A 43 1.47 8.28 -9.89
CA TYR A 43 1.23 7.61 -8.62
C TYR A 43 -0.23 7.80 -8.24
N LEU A 44 -0.69 6.97 -7.32
CA LEU A 44 -2.01 7.06 -6.75
C LEU A 44 -1.88 7.07 -5.22
N ASP A 45 -2.09 8.25 -4.64
CA ASP A 45 -1.89 8.48 -3.20
C ASP A 45 -2.81 7.59 -2.35
N TRP A 46 -2.21 6.71 -1.54
CA TRP A 46 -2.90 5.83 -0.60
C TRP A 46 -3.99 6.54 0.22
N HIS A 47 -3.69 7.74 0.71
CA HIS A 47 -4.58 8.49 1.60
C HIS A 47 -5.71 9.21 0.87
N LYS A 48 -5.65 9.32 -0.47
CA LYS A 48 -6.70 9.93 -1.29
C LYS A 48 -7.65 8.91 -1.91
N VAL A 49 -7.30 7.64 -1.83
CA VAL A 49 -8.13 6.56 -2.34
C VAL A 49 -9.27 6.25 -1.37
N LYS A 50 -10.46 5.99 -1.91
CA LYS A 50 -11.64 5.58 -1.14
C LYS A 50 -12.34 4.40 -1.81
N LEU A 51 -12.86 3.47 -1.01
CA LEU A 51 -13.82 2.47 -1.46
C LEU A 51 -15.23 3.04 -1.37
N ASN A 52 -16.00 2.83 -2.43
CA ASN A 52 -17.35 3.37 -2.60
C ASN A 52 -17.42 4.88 -2.32
N GLY A 53 -16.32 5.61 -2.51
CA GLY A 53 -16.21 7.05 -2.23
C GLY A 53 -16.40 7.44 -0.76
N LYS A 54 -16.44 6.48 0.16
CA LYS A 54 -16.79 6.70 1.57
C LYS A 54 -15.80 6.12 2.56
N ILE A 55 -15.19 4.96 2.25
CA ILE A 55 -14.34 4.22 3.18
C ILE A 55 -12.88 4.47 2.80
N ASP A 56 -12.10 4.99 3.74
CA ASP A 56 -10.66 5.21 3.59
C ASP A 56 -9.89 3.88 3.60
N MET A 57 -8.69 3.87 3.00
CA MET A 57 -7.85 2.67 2.97
C MET A 57 -7.37 2.23 4.36
N LEU A 58 -7.23 3.18 5.29
CA LEU A 58 -7.14 2.91 6.72
C LEU A 58 -8.42 3.42 7.38
N SER A 59 -9.21 2.51 7.95
CA SER A 59 -10.52 2.80 8.50
C SER A 59 -10.70 2.11 9.86
N SER A 60 -11.93 2.16 10.37
CA SER A 60 -12.33 1.38 11.53
C SER A 60 -13.38 0.32 11.18
N PHE A 61 -13.34 -0.82 11.86
CA PHE A 61 -14.28 -1.91 11.71
C PHE A 61 -15.70 -1.45 12.02
N THR A 62 -15.86 -0.70 13.11
CA THR A 62 -17.14 -0.12 13.51
C THR A 62 -17.69 0.85 12.46
N ALA A 63 -16.86 1.77 11.92
CA ALA A 63 -17.30 2.73 10.91
C ALA A 63 -17.63 2.04 9.57
N THR A 64 -16.78 1.11 9.14
CA THR A 64 -16.97 0.33 7.91
C THR A 64 -18.23 -0.53 7.99
N SER A 65 -18.49 -1.18 9.13
CA SER A 65 -19.69 -2.00 9.33
C SER A 65 -20.99 -1.19 9.27
N LYS A 66 -20.97 0.10 9.62
CA LYS A 66 -22.15 0.98 9.45
C LYS A 66 -22.45 1.26 7.98
N ILE A 67 -21.45 1.24 7.11
CA ILE A 67 -21.58 1.51 5.68
C ILE A 67 -21.88 0.22 4.91
N LEU A 68 -21.18 -0.87 5.23
CA LEU A 68 -21.23 -2.13 4.50
C LEU A 68 -22.12 -3.21 5.16
N SER A 69 -22.70 -2.92 6.33
CA SER A 69 -23.36 -3.90 7.21
C SER A 69 -22.37 -4.90 7.81
N LYS A 70 -22.85 -6.08 8.24
CA LYS A 70 -22.00 -7.13 8.85
C LYS A 70 -21.04 -7.74 7.80
N PRO A 71 -19.79 -8.10 8.19
CA PRO A 71 -18.89 -8.84 7.30
C PRO A 71 -19.42 -10.24 6.95
N ASP A 72 -19.03 -10.72 5.78
CA ASP A 72 -19.34 -12.08 5.32
C ASP A 72 -18.54 -13.11 6.14
N SER A 73 -17.28 -12.79 6.45
CA SER A 73 -16.44 -13.60 7.33
C SER A 73 -15.35 -12.78 8.01
N VAL A 74 -14.86 -13.31 9.14
CA VAL A 74 -13.67 -12.84 9.85
C VAL A 74 -12.81 -14.06 10.15
N VAL A 75 -11.58 -14.08 9.65
CA VAL A 75 -10.72 -15.28 9.63
C VAL A 75 -9.34 -14.93 10.19
N ALA A 76 -8.81 -15.74 11.10
CA ALA A 76 -7.41 -15.63 11.48
C ALA A 76 -6.57 -16.32 10.38
N PRO A 77 -5.55 -15.64 9.80
CA PRO A 77 -4.69 -16.27 8.81
C PRO A 77 -3.82 -17.37 9.44
N ASN A 78 -3.26 -18.24 8.60
CA ASN A 78 -2.11 -19.04 9.00
C ASN A 78 -0.87 -18.14 8.99
N TYR A 79 -0.44 -17.68 10.16
CA TYR A 79 0.65 -16.69 10.26
C TYR A 79 1.99 -17.18 9.71
N GLU A 80 2.22 -18.49 9.63
CA GLU A 80 3.43 -19.06 9.02
C GLU A 80 3.49 -18.84 7.49
N ASP A 81 2.34 -18.58 6.86
CA ASP A 81 2.23 -18.33 5.41
C ASP A 81 2.23 -16.83 5.09
N ILE A 82 2.30 -15.95 6.11
CA ILE A 82 2.26 -14.50 5.95
C ILE A 82 3.68 -13.94 6.07
N SER A 83 4.19 -13.39 4.98
CA SER A 83 5.50 -12.76 4.93
C SER A 83 5.49 -11.31 5.43
N VAL A 84 4.49 -10.52 5.00
CA VAL A 84 4.30 -9.12 5.40
C VAL A 84 2.84 -8.81 5.73
N SER A 85 2.64 -7.77 6.54
CA SER A 85 1.31 -7.25 6.90
C SER A 85 1.40 -5.75 7.17
N TYR A 86 0.27 -5.04 7.03
CA TYR A 86 0.20 -3.62 7.36
C TYR A 86 0.50 -3.36 8.85
N PHE A 87 0.10 -4.29 9.72
CA PHE A 87 0.34 -4.22 11.17
C PHE A 87 1.68 -4.82 11.61
N ASN A 88 2.61 -5.07 10.68
CA ASN A 88 4.02 -5.36 10.92
C ASN A 88 4.31 -6.37 12.05
N GLY A 89 3.83 -7.60 11.90
CA GLY A 89 4.12 -8.71 12.82
C GLY A 89 3.17 -8.82 14.01
N GLU A 90 2.22 -7.90 14.16
CA GLU A 90 1.12 -8.06 15.11
C GLU A 90 0.07 -9.08 14.61
N LYS A 91 -0.62 -9.75 15.54
CA LYS A 91 -1.70 -10.69 15.19
C LYS A 91 -2.92 -9.92 14.70
N PHE A 92 -3.20 -10.01 13.40
CA PHE A 92 -4.41 -9.47 12.78
C PHE A 92 -5.37 -10.58 12.31
N LYS A 93 -6.57 -10.20 11.88
CA LYS A 93 -7.53 -11.10 11.20
C LYS A 93 -7.87 -10.53 9.83
N TYR A 94 -8.16 -11.37 8.85
CA TYR A 94 -8.80 -10.93 7.62
C TYR A 94 -10.29 -10.75 7.82
N VAL A 95 -10.83 -9.65 7.29
CA VAL A 95 -12.26 -9.34 7.29
C VAL A 95 -12.72 -9.17 5.85
N TYR A 96 -13.81 -9.85 5.50
CA TYR A 96 -14.32 -9.90 4.14
C TYR A 96 -15.70 -9.25 4.02
N TYR A 97 -15.88 -8.40 3.01
CA TYR A 97 -17.15 -7.76 2.65
C TYR A 97 -17.38 -7.78 1.14
N LYS A 98 -18.18 -8.71 0.62
CA LYS A 98 -18.69 -8.76 -0.75
C LYS A 98 -17.64 -8.43 -1.82
N GLY A 99 -16.44 -9.02 -1.69
CA GLY A 99 -15.30 -8.79 -2.59
C GLY A 99 -14.22 -7.85 -2.05
N LEU A 100 -14.44 -7.19 -0.92
CA LEU A 100 -13.41 -6.46 -0.19
C LEU A 100 -12.71 -7.37 0.82
N GLN A 101 -11.42 -7.15 1.02
CA GLN A 101 -10.60 -7.75 2.06
C GLN A 101 -9.83 -6.67 2.81
N PHE A 102 -9.81 -6.79 4.13
CA PHE A 102 -9.04 -5.95 5.03
C PHE A 102 -8.24 -6.80 6.01
N GLU A 103 -7.08 -6.33 6.43
CA GLU A 103 -6.47 -6.72 7.69
C GLU A 103 -7.14 -5.97 8.84
N MET A 104 -7.40 -6.66 9.95
CA MET A 104 -8.03 -6.10 11.13
C MET A 104 -7.21 -6.33 12.38
N MET A 105 -6.94 -5.25 13.10
CA MET A 105 -6.34 -5.27 14.43
C MET A 105 -7.13 -4.37 15.37
N ASN A 106 -7.74 -4.95 16.41
CA ASN A 106 -8.72 -4.28 17.25
C ASN A 106 -9.87 -3.68 16.42
N ASP A 107 -10.14 -2.38 16.52
CA ASP A 107 -11.11 -1.69 15.65
C ASP A 107 -10.47 -1.13 14.37
N SER A 108 -9.16 -1.26 14.14
CA SER A 108 -8.50 -0.73 12.95
C SER A 108 -8.62 -1.69 11.77
N LEU A 109 -8.96 -1.17 10.58
CA LEU A 109 -8.96 -1.90 9.31
C LEU A 109 -7.97 -1.27 8.33
N ALA A 110 -7.07 -2.08 7.78
CA ALA A 110 -6.23 -1.70 6.66
C ALA A 110 -6.68 -2.45 5.41
N PHE A 111 -6.91 -1.72 4.32
CA PHE A 111 -7.32 -2.29 3.04
C PHE A 111 -6.24 -3.22 2.49
N THR A 112 -6.66 -4.38 1.99
CA THR A 112 -5.77 -5.32 1.30
C THR A 112 -6.17 -5.42 -0.17
N GLN A 113 -7.44 -5.70 -0.44
CA GLN A 113 -7.89 -6.05 -1.79
C GLN A 113 -9.36 -5.69 -2.04
N ILE A 114 -9.67 -5.37 -3.30
CA ILE A 114 -11.01 -5.36 -3.88
C ILE A 114 -11.05 -6.30 -5.09
N ASP A 115 -12.04 -7.19 -5.11
CA ASP A 115 -12.34 -8.12 -6.18
C ASP A 115 -13.45 -7.57 -7.09
N PHE A 116 -13.12 -7.44 -8.37
CA PHE A 116 -13.99 -7.00 -9.46
C PHE A 116 -14.26 -8.12 -10.48
N SER A 117 -13.86 -9.37 -10.18
CA SER A 117 -14.02 -10.52 -11.08
C SER A 117 -15.48 -10.88 -11.38
N LYS A 118 -16.40 -10.44 -10.53
CA LYS A 118 -17.86 -10.58 -10.67
C LYS A 118 -18.51 -9.20 -10.77
N ASP A 119 -19.68 -9.14 -11.40
CA ASP A 119 -20.49 -7.93 -11.43
C ASP A 119 -20.77 -7.46 -9.99
N THR A 120 -20.36 -6.22 -9.71
CA THR A 120 -20.42 -5.64 -8.38
C THR A 120 -20.65 -4.14 -8.46
N ALA A 121 -21.44 -3.62 -7.52
CA ALA A 121 -21.63 -2.18 -7.35
C ALA A 121 -20.44 -1.50 -6.64
N LEU A 122 -19.44 -2.28 -6.20
CA LEU A 122 -18.24 -1.73 -5.58
C LEU A 122 -17.46 -0.87 -6.58
N TYR A 123 -16.78 0.14 -6.07
CA TYR A 123 -15.83 0.93 -6.85
C TYR A 123 -14.72 1.47 -5.97
N PHE A 124 -13.58 1.69 -6.60
CA PHE A 124 -12.39 2.26 -6.03
C PHE A 124 -12.17 3.63 -6.67
N THR A 125 -11.96 4.68 -5.89
CA THR A 125 -11.92 6.05 -6.43
C THR A 125 -10.80 6.88 -5.84
N SER A 126 -10.28 7.80 -6.63
CA SER A 126 -9.40 8.89 -6.21
C SER A 126 -9.80 10.19 -6.89
N ASP A 127 -8.95 11.21 -6.77
CA ASP A 127 -9.03 12.47 -7.52
C ASP A 127 -8.73 12.30 -9.02
N LYS A 128 -8.03 11.24 -9.42
CA LYS A 128 -7.59 10.99 -10.81
C LYS A 128 -8.48 10.02 -11.56
N ILE A 129 -9.02 9.00 -10.87
CA ILE A 129 -9.71 7.89 -11.53
C ILE A 129 -10.78 7.27 -10.65
N ARG A 130 -11.81 6.73 -11.30
CA ARG A 130 -12.80 5.85 -10.70
C ARG A 130 -12.72 4.49 -11.39
N LEU A 131 -12.41 3.46 -10.62
CA LEU A 131 -12.25 2.08 -11.05
C LEU A 131 -13.45 1.24 -10.59
N SER A 132 -13.91 0.36 -11.47
CA SER A 132 -15.01 -0.56 -11.23
C SER A 132 -14.82 -1.84 -12.04
N TYR A 133 -15.75 -2.78 -11.92
CA TYR A 133 -15.75 -4.01 -12.73
C TYR A 133 -15.81 -3.77 -14.24
N ASN A 134 -16.23 -2.60 -14.71
CA ASN A 134 -16.26 -2.24 -16.13
C ASN A 134 -15.00 -1.51 -16.60
N THR A 135 -14.04 -1.26 -15.72
CA THR A 135 -12.83 -0.52 -16.11
C THR A 135 -11.92 -1.39 -16.97
N THR A 136 -11.48 -0.87 -18.10
CA THR A 136 -10.53 -1.54 -19.01
C THR A 136 -9.11 -1.03 -18.77
N LEU A 137 -8.12 -1.78 -19.27
CA LEU A 137 -6.72 -1.30 -19.30
C LEU A 137 -6.58 -0.07 -20.20
N ALA A 138 -7.37 0.03 -21.27
CA ALA A 138 -7.38 1.20 -22.13
C ALA A 138 -7.83 2.45 -21.36
N ASP A 139 -8.81 2.35 -20.47
CA ASP A 139 -9.22 3.44 -19.59
C ASP A 139 -8.15 3.81 -18.58
N PHE A 140 -7.50 2.81 -17.98
CA PHE A 140 -6.38 3.02 -17.06
C PHE A 140 -5.21 3.75 -17.76
N LYS A 141 -4.85 3.32 -18.97
CA LYS A 141 -3.76 3.91 -19.78
C LYS A 141 -4.02 5.38 -20.13
N LYS A 142 -5.27 5.84 -20.22
CA LYS A 142 -5.58 7.26 -20.43
C LYS A 142 -5.13 8.13 -19.25
N VAL A 143 -5.11 7.59 -18.04
CA VAL A 143 -4.76 8.32 -16.81
C VAL A 143 -3.29 8.09 -16.42
N PHE A 144 -2.79 6.87 -16.60
CA PHE A 144 -1.42 6.47 -16.23
C PHE A 144 -0.68 5.85 -17.43
N PRO A 145 -0.41 6.62 -18.49
CA PRO A 145 0.12 6.08 -19.75
C PRO A 145 1.50 5.45 -19.59
N LYS A 146 2.41 6.03 -18.79
CA LYS A 146 3.77 5.49 -18.63
C LYS A 146 3.79 4.22 -17.79
N THR A 147 2.93 4.17 -16.77
CA THR A 147 2.83 3.02 -15.86
C THR A 147 2.19 1.83 -16.57
N ALA A 148 1.15 2.08 -17.38
CA ALA A 148 0.48 1.05 -18.16
C ALA A 148 1.37 0.34 -19.20
N GLU A 149 2.52 0.92 -19.56
CA GLU A 149 3.51 0.30 -20.45
C GLU A 149 4.47 -0.65 -19.72
N LYS A 150 4.48 -0.63 -18.38
CA LYS A 150 5.36 -1.42 -17.53
C LYS A 150 4.59 -2.56 -16.87
N GLU A 151 4.11 -3.49 -17.70
CA GLU A 151 3.49 -4.72 -17.17
C GLU A 151 4.49 -5.50 -16.31
N LEU A 152 4.06 -5.87 -15.10
CA LEU A 152 4.87 -6.67 -14.20
C LEU A 152 5.06 -8.09 -14.76
N SER A 153 6.18 -8.71 -14.40
CA SER A 153 6.46 -10.10 -14.78
C SER A 153 6.09 -11.05 -13.64
N GLY A 154 5.48 -12.20 -13.96
CA GLY A 154 4.98 -13.14 -12.95
C GLY A 154 4.42 -14.44 -13.53
N ALA A 155 4.10 -15.39 -12.65
CA ALA A 155 3.78 -16.79 -12.99
C ALA A 155 2.41 -17.04 -13.66
N ASP A 156 1.60 -15.99 -13.91
CA ASP A 156 0.26 -16.12 -14.48
C ASP A 156 -0.01 -15.15 -15.66
N ARG A 157 1.04 -14.77 -16.42
CA ARG A 157 0.91 -13.88 -17.60
C ARG A 157 -0.08 -14.37 -18.65
N ASP A 158 -0.24 -15.68 -18.77
CA ASP A 158 -1.20 -16.28 -19.69
C ASP A 158 -2.65 -16.00 -19.29
N LYS A 159 -2.89 -15.56 -18.05
CA LYS A 159 -4.23 -15.33 -17.49
C LYS A 159 -4.54 -13.85 -17.28
N TYR A 160 -3.53 -13.05 -16.92
CA TYR A 160 -3.74 -11.68 -16.46
C TYR A 160 -2.65 -10.73 -16.96
N GLN A 161 -3.03 -9.47 -17.14
CA GLN A 161 -2.09 -8.36 -17.26
C GLN A 161 -2.03 -7.62 -15.92
N VAL A 162 -0.85 -7.51 -15.33
CA VAL A 162 -0.68 -6.91 -14.00
C VAL A 162 0.13 -5.63 -14.08
N ILE A 163 -0.45 -4.52 -13.62
CA ILE A 163 0.19 -3.20 -13.64
C ILE A 163 0.44 -2.74 -12.20
N GLY A 164 1.69 -2.40 -11.89
CA GLY A 164 2.09 -1.83 -10.60
C GLY A 164 2.18 -0.31 -10.66
N LEU A 165 1.53 0.40 -9.73
CA LEU A 165 1.58 1.87 -9.62
C LEU A 165 2.03 2.27 -8.22
N ASP A 166 2.91 3.26 -8.12
CA ASP A 166 3.40 3.74 -6.84
C ASP A 166 2.26 4.35 -6.00
N VAL A 167 2.29 4.14 -4.68
CA VAL A 167 1.24 4.60 -3.76
C VAL A 167 1.45 6.03 -3.24
N SER A 168 2.57 6.67 -3.57
CA SER A 168 2.93 8.01 -3.09
C SER A 168 3.97 8.70 -3.98
N GLN A 169 4.20 9.98 -3.70
CA GLN A 169 5.33 10.73 -4.23
C GLN A 169 6.02 11.49 -3.07
N PRO A 170 7.32 11.26 -2.79
CA PRO A 170 8.24 10.34 -3.48
C PRO A 170 7.77 8.88 -3.40
N ALA A 171 8.22 8.07 -4.35
CA ALA A 171 7.89 6.65 -4.39
C ALA A 171 8.45 5.95 -3.15
N ILE A 172 7.62 5.12 -2.53
CA ILE A 172 8.02 4.11 -1.54
C ILE A 172 7.97 2.74 -2.20
N GLU A 173 8.33 1.69 -1.47
CA GLU A 173 8.39 0.34 -2.04
C GLU A 173 7.00 -0.28 -2.26
N ASP A 174 6.00 0.14 -1.48
CA ASP A 174 4.61 -0.27 -1.63
C ASP A 174 4.01 0.12 -2.99
N ARG A 175 3.09 -0.73 -3.47
CA ARG A 175 2.45 -0.55 -4.77
C ARG A 175 0.96 -0.84 -4.73
N TRP A 176 0.23 -0.15 -5.60
CA TRP A 176 -1.05 -0.64 -6.09
C TRP A 176 -0.83 -1.65 -7.21
N MET A 177 -1.49 -2.79 -7.11
CA MET A 177 -1.46 -3.85 -8.11
C MET A 177 -2.82 -3.93 -8.80
N PHE A 178 -2.87 -3.60 -10.08
CA PHE A 178 -4.08 -3.66 -10.90
C PHE A 178 -4.03 -4.90 -11.79
N TRP A 179 -4.95 -5.82 -11.57
CA TRP A 179 -5.04 -7.07 -12.33
C TRP A 179 -6.15 -6.95 -13.37
N PHE A 180 -5.78 -6.95 -14.64
CA PHE A 180 -6.71 -6.99 -15.76
C PHE A 180 -6.81 -8.40 -16.34
N SER A 181 -7.92 -8.70 -17.02
CA SER A 181 -8.03 -9.89 -17.87
C SER A 181 -6.88 -9.95 -18.88
N HIS A 182 -6.55 -11.15 -19.37
CA HIS A 182 -5.47 -11.34 -20.34
C HIS A 182 -5.56 -10.41 -21.56
N ASN A 183 -6.76 -10.03 -22.01
CA ASN A 183 -6.97 -9.11 -23.13
C ASN A 183 -7.12 -7.63 -22.72
N GLY A 184 -7.09 -7.31 -21.43
CA GLY A 184 -7.22 -5.94 -20.91
C GLY A 184 -8.65 -5.37 -20.89
N ASP A 185 -9.67 -6.13 -21.28
CA ASP A 185 -11.05 -5.63 -21.37
C ASP A 185 -11.74 -5.47 -20.03
N ARG A 186 -11.17 -6.01 -18.94
CA ARG A 186 -11.79 -5.94 -17.62
C ARG A 186 -10.77 -5.91 -16.49
N LEU A 187 -10.97 -4.99 -15.53
CA LEU A 187 -10.30 -4.99 -14.24
C LEU A 187 -10.91 -6.09 -13.36
N LEU A 188 -10.06 -6.98 -12.86
CA LEU A 188 -10.45 -8.12 -12.04
C LEU A 188 -10.19 -7.89 -10.56
N ARG A 189 -9.14 -7.14 -10.23
CA ARG A 189 -8.73 -6.93 -8.84
C ARG A 189 -7.85 -5.70 -8.71
N VAL A 190 -7.97 -5.01 -7.58
CA VAL A 190 -6.98 -4.05 -7.11
C VAL A 190 -6.50 -4.49 -5.74
N GLU A 191 -5.19 -4.48 -5.54
CA GLU A 191 -4.53 -4.92 -4.33
C GLU A 191 -3.52 -3.88 -3.87
N TYR A 192 -3.41 -3.73 -2.56
CA TYR A 192 -2.29 -3.06 -1.93
C TYR A 192 -1.20 -4.08 -1.65
N PHE A 193 -0.04 -3.88 -2.26
CA PHE A 193 1.10 -4.76 -2.15
C PHE A 193 2.20 -4.08 -1.35
N ILE A 194 2.62 -4.76 -0.27
CA ILE A 194 3.82 -4.42 0.50
C ILE A 194 4.87 -5.46 0.08
N PRO A 195 6.06 -5.04 -0.39
CA PRO A 195 7.14 -5.98 -0.65
C PRO A 195 7.74 -6.53 0.65
N ASP A 196 8.19 -7.79 0.59
CA ASP A 196 8.95 -8.46 1.66
C ASP A 196 10.39 -7.95 1.79
#